data_AF-A0A4R9AXY7-F1
#
_entry.id   AF-A0A4R9AXY7-F1
#
_cell.length_a   1.000
_cell.length_b   1.000
_cell.length_c   1.000
_cell.angle_alpha   90.00
_cell.angle_beta   90.00
_cell.angle_gamma   90.00
#
_symmetry.space_group_name_H-M   'P 1'
#
loop_
_entity.id
_entity.type
_entity.pdbx_description
1 polymer ?
#
loop_
_entity_poly.entity_id
_entity_poly.type
_entity_poly.pdbx_seq_one_letter_code
_entity_poly.pdbx_strand_id
1 'polypeptide(L)'
;MLAEGETLVDGYRRRDNVTDATLIRYCGFYGDPAINKEDIFYFVYGLLHSSTYRETYQADLIKMLPRIPKVTDFWGFSSAGRALAELHLNYETIAPHPLVETRKSEAPATAILSSTSTE
;
A
#
# COMPACT_ATOMS: atom_id res chain seq x y z
N MET A 1 21.62 -24.68 22.53
CA MET A 1 22.09 -23.28 22.52
C MET A 1 21.11 -22.52 21.63
N LEU A 2 20.16 -21.79 22.21
CA LEU A 2 19.19 -21.00 21.44
C LEU A 2 19.87 -19.66 21.13
N ALA A 3 19.93 -19.30 19.84
CA ALA A 3 20.58 -18.07 19.40
C ALA A 3 19.71 -16.86 19.78
N GLU A 4 20.35 -15.74 20.12
CA GLU A 4 19.69 -14.50 20.54
C GLU A 4 18.72 -14.00 19.45
N GLY A 5 17.45 -13.77 19.82
CA GLY A 5 16.41 -13.21 18.93
C GLY A 5 15.15 -14.06 18.75
N GLU A 6 15.06 -15.24 19.34
CA GLU A 6 13.92 -16.14 19.14
C GLU A 6 12.69 -15.70 19.95
N THR A 7 11.76 -15.00 19.30
CA THR A 7 10.40 -14.81 19.82
C THR A 7 9.57 -16.03 19.47
N LEU A 8 9.10 -16.75 20.51
CA LEU A 8 8.10 -17.79 20.37
C LEU A 8 6.72 -17.12 20.38
N VAL A 9 6.01 -17.22 19.26
CA VAL A 9 4.64 -16.72 19.11
C VAL A 9 3.75 -17.95 18.87
N ASP A 10 2.84 -18.24 19.79
CA ASP A 10 1.93 -19.39 19.73
C ASP A 10 2.62 -20.75 19.46
N GLY A 11 3.83 -20.93 19.99
CA GLY A 11 4.64 -22.14 19.80
C GLY A 11 5.45 -22.18 18.50
N TYR A 12 5.37 -21.15 17.66
CA TYR A 12 6.16 -21.00 16.44
C TYR A 12 7.34 -20.04 16.63
N ARG A 13 8.46 -20.33 15.96
CA ARG A 13 9.64 -19.46 15.95
C ARG A 13 9.51 -18.43 14.85
N ARG A 14 9.44 -17.15 15.22
CA ARG A 14 9.51 -16.05 14.23
C ARG A 14 10.92 -15.93 13.68
N ARG A 15 11.03 -15.73 12.37
CA ARG A 15 12.29 -15.41 11.68
C ARG A 15 12.06 -14.24 10.74
N ASP A 16 12.99 -13.29 10.74
CA ASP A 16 12.97 -12.19 9.78
C ASP A 16 13.30 -12.70 8.39
N ASN A 17 12.53 -12.25 7.40
CA ASN A 17 12.79 -12.59 6.00
C ASN A 17 13.84 -11.69 5.35
N VAL A 18 14.09 -10.50 5.93
CA VAL A 18 15.21 -9.64 5.54
C VAL A 18 16.45 -10.14 6.26
N THR A 19 17.43 -10.63 5.49
CA THR A 19 18.68 -11.14 6.05
C THR A 19 19.56 -10.03 6.61
N ASP A 20 20.42 -10.35 7.59
CA ASP A 20 21.38 -9.39 8.14
C ASP A 20 22.38 -8.92 7.07
N ALA A 21 22.73 -9.80 6.12
CA ALA A 21 23.56 -9.43 4.98
C ALA A 21 22.88 -8.36 4.09
N THR A 22 21.57 -8.43 3.91
CA THR A 22 20.80 -7.39 3.21
C THR A 22 20.84 -6.09 4.01
N LEU A 23 20.60 -6.15 5.33
CA LEU A 23 20.65 -4.98 6.20
C LEU A 23 21.99 -4.25 6.10
N ILE A 24 23.09 -4.98 6.28
CA ILE A 24 24.46 -4.44 6.18
C ILE A 24 24.71 -3.77 4.82
N ARG A 25 24.22 -4.37 3.73
CA ARG A 25 24.35 -3.79 2.37
C ARG A 25 23.56 -2.49 2.22
N TYR A 26 22.38 -2.37 2.82
CA TYR A 26 21.59 -1.15 2.78
C TYR A 26 22.22 -0.05 3.65
N CYS A 27 22.57 -0.35 4.90
CA CYS A 27 23.26 0.60 5.78
C CYS A 27 24.57 1.09 5.15
N GLY A 28 25.37 0.18 4.57
CA GLY A 28 26.63 0.53 3.92
C GLY A 28 26.47 1.36 2.65
N PHE A 29 25.45 1.09 1.84
CA PHE A 29 25.19 1.87 0.62
C PHE A 29 24.70 3.29 0.94
N TYR A 30 23.81 3.43 1.92
CA TYR A 30 23.23 4.72 2.32
C TYR A 30 24.07 5.48 3.35
N GLY A 31 25.07 4.84 3.95
CA GLY A 31 25.88 5.43 5.02
C GLY A 31 25.10 5.65 6.32
N ASP A 32 23.97 4.97 6.49
CA ASP A 32 23.04 5.18 7.59
C ASP A 32 22.85 3.90 8.43
N PRO A 33 23.42 3.84 9.65
CA PRO A 33 23.26 2.70 10.54
C PRO A 33 21.90 2.66 11.25
N ALA A 34 21.06 3.69 11.14
CA ALA A 34 19.73 3.71 11.74
C ALA A 34 18.70 2.90 10.94
N ILE A 35 18.99 2.60 9.66
CA ILE A 35 18.15 1.75 8.83
C ILE A 35 18.03 0.37 9.48
N ASN A 36 16.80 -0.09 9.69
CA ASN A 36 16.51 -1.45 10.17
C ASN A 36 15.81 -2.31 9.09
N LYS A 37 15.59 -3.60 9.41
CA LYS A 37 14.96 -4.56 8.48
C LYS A 37 13.53 -4.19 8.07
N GLU A 38 12.79 -3.60 8.99
CA GLU A 38 11.41 -3.16 8.74
C GLU A 38 11.39 -1.95 7.80
N ASP A 39 12.33 -1.01 7.97
CA ASP A 39 12.44 0.15 7.09
C ASP A 39 12.78 -0.27 5.65
N ILE A 40 13.59 -1.33 5.47
CA ILE A 40 13.87 -1.93 4.16
C ILE A 40 12.58 -2.53 3.55
N PHE A 41 11.77 -3.20 4.36
CA PHE A 41 10.49 -3.73 3.90
C PHE A 41 9.57 -2.61 3.39
N TYR A 42 9.39 -1.54 4.18
CA TYR A 42 8.55 -0.41 3.77
C TYR A 42 9.16 0.39 2.62
N PHE A 43 10.48 0.49 2.53
CA PHE A 43 11.16 1.08 1.38
C PHE A 43 10.80 0.34 0.08
N VAL A 44 10.89 -1.00 0.08
CA VAL A 44 10.51 -1.82 -1.08
C VAL A 44 9.04 -1.61 -1.40
N TYR A 45 8.18 -1.59 -0.38
CA TYR A 45 6.75 -1.37 -0.56
C TYR A 45 6.43 -0.02 -1.22
N GLY A 46 7.03 1.07 -0.73
CA GLY A 46 6.87 2.40 -1.30
C GLY A 46 7.41 2.49 -2.73
N LEU A 47 8.57 1.88 -3.01
CA LEU A 47 9.17 1.91 -4.34
C LEU A 47 8.30 1.20 -5.39
N LEU A 48 7.70 0.05 -5.04
CA LEU A 48 6.81 -0.69 -5.95
C LEU A 48 5.52 0.09 -6.29
N HIS A 49 5.16 1.09 -5.47
CA HIS A 49 4.03 1.99 -5.72
C HIS A 49 4.43 3.28 -6.45
N SER A 50 5.71 3.50 -6.72
CA SER A 50 6.17 4.65 -7.53
C SER A 50 5.70 4.52 -8.98
N SER A 51 5.02 5.55 -9.51
CA SER A 51 4.63 5.62 -10.92
C SER A 51 5.85 5.54 -11.82
N THR A 52 6.90 6.32 -11.51
CA THR A 52 8.16 6.32 -12.26
C THR A 52 8.80 4.94 -12.32
N TYR A 53 8.84 4.19 -11.20
CA TYR A 53 9.37 2.83 -11.18
C TYR A 53 8.53 1.90 -12.08
N ARG A 54 7.21 1.94 -11.94
CA ARG A 54 6.29 1.07 -12.69
C ARG A 54 6.33 1.34 -14.19
N GLU A 55 6.42 2.60 -14.60
CA GLU A 55 6.51 3.02 -16.00
C GLU A 55 7.88 2.65 -16.59
N THR A 56 8.96 2.96 -15.89
CA THR A 56 10.33 2.69 -16.37
C THR A 56 10.58 1.19 -16.58
N TYR A 57 10.09 0.35 -15.68
CA TYR A 57 10.34 -1.10 -15.71
C TYR A 57 9.12 -1.92 -16.16
N GLN A 58 8.11 -1.30 -16.78
CA GLN A 58 6.85 -1.95 -17.13
C GLN A 58 7.03 -3.27 -17.89
N ALA A 59 7.89 -3.29 -18.90
CA ALA A 59 8.12 -4.46 -19.74
C ALA A 59 8.72 -5.64 -18.95
N ASP A 60 9.59 -5.35 -17.97
CA ASP A 60 10.22 -6.35 -17.12
C ASP A 60 9.27 -6.83 -16.02
N LEU A 61 8.50 -5.92 -15.41
CA LEU A 61 7.54 -6.24 -14.35
C LEU A 61 6.45 -7.21 -14.81
N ILE A 62 6.12 -7.20 -16.11
CA ILE A 62 5.16 -8.16 -16.69
C ILE A 62 5.76 -9.56 -16.84
N LYS A 63 7.08 -9.67 -17.06
CA LYS A 63 7.75 -10.91 -17.49
C LYS A 63 8.60 -11.56 -16.40
N MET A 64 9.01 -10.81 -15.39
CA MET A 64 10.00 -11.22 -14.40
C MET A 64 9.67 -10.66 -13.02
N LEU A 65 10.25 -11.29 -11.99
CA LEU A 65 10.16 -10.76 -10.62
C LEU A 65 10.79 -9.37 -10.53
N PRO A 66 10.16 -8.42 -9.80
CA PRO A 66 10.69 -7.07 -9.62
C PRO A 66 12.10 -7.09 -9.04
N ARG A 67 13.00 -6.30 -9.66
CA ARG A 67 14.33 -6.05 -9.12
C ARG A 67 14.34 -4.67 -8.48
N ILE A 68 14.87 -4.59 -7.26
CA ILE A 68 14.82 -3.37 -6.44
C ILE A 68 16.10 -2.55 -6.68
N PRO A 69 16.03 -1.39 -7.39
CA PRO A 69 17.14 -0.46 -7.47
C PRO A 69 17.33 0.27 -6.13
N LYS A 70 18.56 0.66 -5.84
CA LYS A 70 18.86 1.58 -4.73
C LYS A 70 18.74 3.01 -5.26
N VAL A 71 17.67 3.69 -4.88
CA VAL A 71 17.39 5.09 -5.24
C VAL A 71 17.94 6.03 -4.18
N THR A 72 18.11 7.32 -4.50
CA THR A 72 18.74 8.30 -3.61
C THR A 72 17.97 8.54 -2.31
N ASP A 73 16.64 8.66 -2.37
CA ASP A 73 15.81 9.02 -1.22
C ASP A 73 15.22 7.78 -0.51
N PHE A 74 16.04 7.09 0.29
CA PHE A 74 15.59 5.90 1.02
C PHE A 74 14.43 6.20 1.99
N TRP A 75 14.57 7.23 2.82
CA TRP A 75 13.62 7.53 3.88
C TRP A 75 12.29 8.07 3.34
N GLY A 76 12.28 8.81 2.22
CA GLY A 76 11.05 9.20 1.55
C GLY A 76 10.21 8.00 1.11
N PHE A 77 10.83 7.02 0.45
CA PHE A 77 10.14 5.79 0.04
C PHE A 77 9.74 4.92 1.23
N SER A 78 10.58 4.81 2.26
CA SER A 78 10.26 4.04 3.46
C SER A 78 9.06 4.63 4.22
N SER A 79 9.04 5.96 4.40
CA SER A 79 7.96 6.66 5.09
C SER A 79 6.63 6.59 4.31
N ALA A 80 6.68 6.83 3.00
CA ALA A 80 5.51 6.69 2.13
C ALA A 80 4.99 5.24 2.11
N GLY A 81 5.90 4.26 2.07
CA GLY A 81 5.57 2.85 2.12
C GLY A 81 4.89 2.44 3.43
N ARG A 82 5.35 2.95 4.58
CA ARG A 82 4.72 2.70 5.88
C ARG A 82 3.32 3.31 5.94
N ALA A 83 3.14 4.54 5.45
CA ALA A 83 1.82 5.18 5.37
C ALA A 83 0.85 4.43 4.45
N LEU A 84 1.31 3.94 3.29
CA LEU A 84 0.50 3.13 2.38
C LEU A 84 0.14 1.78 2.99
N ALA A 85 1.08 1.12 3.66
CA ALA A 85 0.81 -0.16 4.33
C ALA A 85 -0.23 -0.01 5.44
N GLU A 86 -0.16 1.06 6.22
CA GLU A 86 -1.16 1.37 7.25
C GLU A 86 -2.57 1.49 6.63
N LEU A 87 -2.68 2.19 5.51
CA LEU A 87 -3.95 2.31 4.78
C LEU A 87 -4.44 0.95 4.26
N HIS A 88 -3.56 0.16 3.66
CA HIS A 88 -3.92 -1.12 3.04
C HIS A 88 -4.21 -2.22 4.05
N LEU A 89 -3.62 -2.18 5.25
CA LEU A 89 -3.92 -3.13 6.32
C LEU A 89 -5.25 -2.81 7.01
N ASN A 90 -5.58 -1.52 7.13
CA ASN A 90 -6.77 -1.05 7.84
C ASN A 90 -7.92 -0.65 6.90
N TYR A 91 -7.88 -1.07 5.62
CA TYR A 91 -8.81 -0.62 4.58
C TYR A 91 -10.30 -0.82 4.92
N GLU A 92 -10.61 -1.78 5.78
CA GLU A 92 -11.98 -2.09 6.24
C GLU A 92 -12.48 -1.14 7.33
N THR A 93 -11.56 -0.51 8.08
CA THR A 93 -11.88 0.24 9.30
C THR A 93 -11.67 1.74 9.15
N ILE A 94 -11.09 2.22 8.04
CA ILE A 94 -10.88 3.66 7.83
C ILE A 94 -12.21 4.39 7.58
N ALA A 95 -12.22 5.69 7.90
CA ALA A 95 -13.33 6.55 7.55
C ALA A 95 -13.49 6.61 6.01
N PRO A 96 -14.68 6.30 5.47
CA PRO A 96 -14.93 6.43 4.04
C PRO A 96 -14.73 7.86 3.56
N HIS A 97 -14.27 8.01 2.32
CA HIS A 97 -14.19 9.33 1.68
C HIS A 97 -15.60 9.94 1.58
N PRO A 98 -15.79 11.23 1.91
CA PRO A 98 -17.10 11.87 1.79
C PRO A 98 -17.56 11.87 0.33
N LEU A 99 -18.75 11.32 0.09
CA LEU A 99 -19.37 11.26 -1.24
C LEU A 99 -20.66 12.09 -1.23
N VAL A 100 -20.85 12.92 -2.25
CA VAL A 100 -22.13 13.60 -2.51
C VAL A 100 -22.85 12.83 -3.61
N GLU A 101 -23.94 12.16 -3.27
CA GLU A 101 -24.77 11.44 -4.24
C GLU A 101 -25.78 12.41 -4.87
N THR A 102 -25.67 12.64 -6.18
CA THR A 102 -26.66 13.41 -6.93
C THR A 102 -27.62 12.46 -7.63
N ARG A 103 -28.83 12.29 -7.08
CA ARG A 103 -29.87 11.49 -7.72
C ARG A 103 -30.63 12.35 -8.72
N LYS A 104 -30.66 11.95 -9.99
CA LYS A 104 -31.50 12.61 -11.01
C LYS A 104 -32.96 12.26 -10.69
N SER A 105 -33.78 13.24 -10.29
CA SER A 105 -35.19 12.98 -10.04
C SER A 105 -35.87 12.56 -11.35
N GLU A 106 -36.61 11.47 -11.32
CA GLU A 106 -37.50 11.09 -12.40
C GLU A 106 -38.57 12.20 -12.56
N ALA A 107 -38.82 12.63 -13.79
CA ALA A 107 -39.80 13.67 -14.10
C ALA A 107 -41.18 13.27 -13.51
N PRO A 108 -41.97 14.21 -12.96
CA PRO A 108 -43.25 13.86 -12.37
C PRO A 108 -44.13 13.24 -13.45
N ALA A 109 -44.60 12.02 -13.20
CA ALA A 109 -45.59 11.37 -14.04
C ALA A 109 -46.80 12.31 -14.15
N THR A 110 -47.05 12.79 -15.37
CA THR A 110 -48.15 13.64 -15.78
C THR A 110 -49.43 13.31 -15.01
N ALA A 111 -49.97 14.31 -14.30
CA ALA A 111 -51.30 14.25 -13.73
C ALA A 111 -52.30 13.98 -14.86
N ILE A 112 -52.78 12.74 -14.94
CA ILE A 112 -53.92 12.37 -15.77
C ILE A 112 -55.13 12.98 -15.05
N LEU A 113 -55.53 14.19 -15.45
CA LEU A 113 -56.82 14.73 -15.07
C LEU A 113 -57.88 13.85 -15.74
N SER A 114 -58.45 12.95 -14.96
CA SER A 114 -59.67 12.21 -15.28
C SER A 114 -60.84 13.20 -15.30
N SER A 115 -61.11 13.83 -16.45
CA SER A 115 -62.43 14.40 -16.72
C SER A 115 -63.36 13.29 -17.23
N THR A 116 -63.87 12.49 -16.29
CA THR A 116 -65.11 11.75 -16.48
C THR A 116 -66.29 12.69 -16.18
N SER A 117 -67.16 12.83 -17.19
CA SER A 117 -68.64 13.05 -17.17
C SER A 117 -69.25 13.93 -16.06
N THR A 118 -70.19 14.85 -16.31
CA THR A 118 -71.56 14.61 -16.81
C THR A 118 -72.32 15.96 -16.80
N GLU A 119 -73.28 16.09 -17.73
CA GLU A 119 -74.41 17.06 -17.83
C GLU A 119 -74.16 18.51 -18.25
#